data_AF-A0A9N9ALJ5-F1
#
_entry.id   AF-A0A9N9ALJ5-F1
#
_cell.length_a   1.000
_cell.length_b   1.000
_cell.length_c   1.000
_cell.angle_alpha   90.00
_cell.angle_beta   90.00
_cell.angle_gamma   90.00
#
_symmetry.space_group_name_H-M   'P 1'
#
loop_
_entity.id
_entity.type
_entity.pdbx_description
1 polymer ?
#
loop_
_entity_poly.entity_id
_entity_poly.type
_entity_poly.pdbx_seq_one_letter_code
_entity_poly.pdbx_strand_id
1 'polypeptide(L)'
;IPAMVDHLRDNFSVFESAAIMLYLGKHYGPEGKLLPKDPICVGRLSNGYAYQNVFCITGLGPMLGQAYHTPEEISYNIRRYYKKTQTVWCA
;
A
#
# COMPACT_ATOMS: atom_id res chain seq x y z
N ILE A 1 -4.49 -6.51 -8.22
CA ILE A 1 -5.82 -6.05 -7.80
C ILE A 1 -6.25 -6.91 -6.60
N PRO A 2 -6.22 -6.36 -5.38
CA PRO A 2 -6.91 -6.95 -4.24
C PRO A 2 -8.24 -6.22 -3.98
N ALA A 3 -9.33 -6.99 -3.92
CA ALA A 3 -10.65 -6.56 -3.47
C ALA A 3 -11.26 -7.71 -2.65
N MET A 4 -12.02 -7.39 -1.62
CA MET A 4 -12.65 -8.35 -0.71
C MET A 4 -14.11 -7.98 -0.47
N VAL A 5 -14.98 -8.98 -0.36
CA VAL A 5 -16.38 -8.81 0.06
C VAL A 5 -16.58 -9.52 1.38
N ASP A 6 -17.07 -8.79 2.38
CA ASP A 6 -17.46 -9.36 3.66
C ASP A 6 -18.93 -9.78 3.65
N HIS A 7 -19.17 -11.06 3.42
CA HIS A 7 -20.51 -11.65 3.36
C HIS A 7 -21.23 -11.62 4.72
N LEU A 8 -20.53 -11.49 5.84
CA LEU A 8 -21.14 -11.44 7.17
C LEU A 8 -21.68 -10.04 7.52
N ARG A 9 -21.31 -9.03 6.74
CA ARG A 9 -21.68 -7.63 6.96
C ARG A 9 -22.39 -7.06 5.73
N ASP A 10 -23.50 -7.69 5.37
CA ASP A 10 -24.37 -7.24 4.27
C ASP A 10 -23.64 -7.13 2.92
N ASN A 11 -22.74 -8.08 2.64
CA ASN A 11 -21.91 -8.10 1.43
C ASN A 11 -21.09 -6.81 1.23
N PHE A 12 -20.56 -6.24 2.32
CA PHE A 12 -19.76 -5.03 2.26
C PHE A 12 -18.48 -5.23 1.44
N SER A 13 -18.30 -4.44 0.38
CA SER A 13 -17.13 -4.50 -0.50
C SER A 13 -16.03 -3.55 -0.04
N VAL A 14 -14.81 -4.05 0.09
CA VAL A 14 -13.60 -3.29 0.42
C VAL A 14 -12.56 -3.48 -0.68
N PHE A 15 -12.07 -2.38 -1.23
CA PHE A 15 -11.00 -2.34 -2.23
C PHE A 15 -9.88 -1.43 -1.73
N GLU A 16 -8.71 -1.50 -2.37
CA GLU A 16 -7.41 -1.01 -1.87
C GLU A 16 -6.81 -1.89 -0.76
N SER A 17 -5.59 -2.39 -0.99
CA SER A 17 -4.88 -3.24 -0.02
C SER A 17 -4.73 -2.58 1.35
N ALA A 18 -4.54 -1.26 1.36
CA ALA A 18 -4.46 -0.45 2.57
C ALA A 18 -5.73 -0.52 3.42
N ALA A 19 -6.88 -0.34 2.76
CA ALA A 19 -8.18 -0.35 3.39
C ALA A 19 -8.57 -1.76 3.85
N ILE A 20 -8.23 -2.80 3.07
CA ILE A 20 -8.48 -4.20 3.43
C ILE A 20 -7.71 -4.58 4.72
N MET A 21 -6.43 -4.20 4.84
CA MET A 21 -5.65 -4.49 6.06
C MET A 21 -6.22 -3.77 7.30
N LEU A 22 -6.62 -2.51 7.17
CA LEU A 22 -7.24 -1.77 8.27
C LEU A 22 -8.59 -2.37 8.67
N TYR A 23 -9.39 -2.78 7.68
CA TYR A 23 -10.67 -3.44 7.89
C TYR A 23 -10.52 -4.76 8.64
N LEU A 24 -9.59 -5.61 8.22
CA LEU A 24 -9.30 -6.88 8.88
C LEU A 24 -8.77 -6.68 10.30
N GLY A 25 -7.86 -5.72 10.50
CA GLY A 25 -7.35 -5.40 11.84
C GLY A 25 -8.45 -4.98 12.81
N LYS A 26 -9.42 -4.16 12.34
CA LYS A 26 -10.51 -3.65 13.17
C LYS A 26 -11.60 -4.68 13.45
N HIS A 27 -11.94 -5.51 12.46
CA HIS A 27 -13.10 -6.40 12.54
C HIS A 27 -12.75 -7.86 12.88
N TYR A 28 -11.51 -8.29 12.63
CA TYR A 28 -11.04 -9.68 12.81
C TYR A 28 -9.79 -9.79 13.69
N GLY A 29 -9.21 -8.67 14.15
CA GLY A 29 -8.09 -8.61 15.09
C GLY A 29 -8.42 -8.08 16.51
N PRO A 30 -9.56 -8.42 17.15
CA PRO A 30 -10.03 -7.77 18.39
C PRO A 30 -9.13 -8.02 19.61
N GLU A 31 -8.20 -8.96 19.53
CA GLU A 31 -7.21 -9.26 20.58
C GLU A 31 -6.08 -8.22 20.66
N GLY A 32 -6.05 -7.26 19.73
CA GLY A 32 -5.01 -6.23 19.70
C GLY A 32 -3.68 -6.69 19.07
N LYS A 33 -3.63 -7.93 18.55
CA LYS A 33 -2.45 -8.51 17.88
C LYS A 33 -2.10 -7.83 16.56
N LEU A 34 -3.10 -7.28 15.87
CA LEU A 34 -2.97 -6.67 14.54
C LEU A 34 -3.11 -5.14 14.59
N LEU A 35 -4.00 -4.63 15.44
CA LEU A 35 -4.14 -3.19 15.72
C LEU A 35 -4.11 -2.98 17.23
N PRO A 36 -3.19 -2.17 17.77
CA PRO A 36 -3.20 -1.79 19.18
C PRO A 36 -4.56 -1.18 19.58
N LYS A 37 -4.96 -1.34 20.84
CA LYS A 37 -6.20 -0.72 21.37
C LYS A 37 -5.98 0.69 21.91
N ASP A 38 -4.74 1.02 22.27
CA ASP A 38 -4.36 2.34 22.76
C ASP A 38 -4.42 3.38 21.63
N PRO A 39 -5.21 4.46 21.76
CA PRO A 39 -5.36 5.48 20.72
C PRO A 39 -4.05 6.11 20.25
N ILE A 40 -3.07 6.27 21.16
CA ILE A 40 -1.77 6.85 20.83
C ILE A 40 -0.96 5.89 19.98
N CYS A 41 -0.93 4.60 20.34
CA CYS A 41 -0.31 3.55 19.54
C CYS A 41 -0.97 3.41 18.15
N VAL A 42 -2.31 3.50 18.08
CA VAL A 42 -3.04 3.47 16.80
C VAL A 42 -2.68 4.68 15.93
N GLY A 43 -2.58 5.89 16.51
CA GLY A 43 -2.18 7.09 15.78
C GLY A 43 -0.77 6.97 15.20
N ARG A 44 0.18 6.44 15.97
CA ARG A 44 1.56 6.20 15.49
C ARG A 44 1.61 5.17 14.37
N LEU A 45 0.90 4.04 14.53
CA LEU A 45 0.82 3.00 13.51
C LEU A 45 0.15 3.51 12.25
N SER A 46 -0.94 4.28 12.38
CA SER A 46 -1.68 4.86 11.26
C SER A 46 -0.83 5.88 10.50
N ASN A 47 -0.03 6.69 11.20
CA ASN A 47 0.90 7.63 10.56
C ASN A 47 1.97 6.91 9.73
N GLY A 48 2.62 5.88 10.30
CA GLY A 48 3.62 5.08 9.59
C GLY A 48 3.01 4.32 8.41
N TYR A 49 1.86 3.70 8.63
CA TYR A 49 1.13 2.96 7.61
C TYR A 49 0.64 3.88 6.47
N ALA A 50 0.13 5.07 6.79
CA ALA A 50 -0.25 6.07 5.79
C ALA A 50 0.97 6.51 4.96
N TYR A 51 2.12 6.76 5.61
CA TYR A 51 3.36 7.13 4.91
C TYR A 51 3.82 6.01 3.96
N GLN A 52 3.83 4.76 4.43
CA GLN A 52 4.19 3.58 3.64
C GLN A 52 3.26 3.40 2.44
N ASN A 53 1.95 3.57 2.64
CA ASN A 53 0.97 3.45 1.56
C ASN A 53 1.14 4.55 0.51
N VAL A 54 1.29 5.81 0.93
CA VAL A 54 1.55 6.92 -0.01
C VAL A 54 2.84 6.69 -0.79
N PHE A 55 3.88 6.17 -0.14
CA PHE A 55 5.15 5.83 -0.77
C PHE A 55 5.02 4.69 -1.81
N CYS A 56 4.32 3.61 -1.48
CA CYS A 56 4.12 2.49 -2.40
C CYS A 56 3.20 2.85 -3.58
N ILE A 57 2.12 3.59 -3.31
CA ILE A 57 1.08 3.93 -4.30
C ILE A 57 1.54 5.08 -5.22
N THR A 58 2.22 6.09 -4.67
CA THR A 58 2.62 7.29 -5.43
C THR A 58 4.03 7.19 -5.98
N GLY A 59 4.92 6.50 -5.26
CA GLY A 59 6.33 6.33 -5.64
C GLY A 59 6.55 5.06 -6.44
N LEU A 60 6.54 3.91 -5.77
CA LEU A 60 7.01 2.65 -6.36
C LEU A 60 6.12 2.12 -7.49
N GLY A 61 4.80 2.07 -7.30
CA GLY A 61 3.87 1.50 -8.26
C GLY A 61 3.92 2.17 -9.65
N PRO A 62 3.73 3.49 -9.75
CA PRO A 62 3.73 4.20 -11.03
C PRO A 62 5.08 4.13 -11.73
N MET A 63 6.17 4.17 -10.97
CA MET A 63 7.51 4.16 -11.52
C MET A 63 7.91 2.82 -12.13
N LEU A 64 7.51 1.72 -11.50
CA LEU A 64 7.68 0.39 -12.08
C LEU A 64 6.77 0.20 -13.30
N GLY A 65 5.51 0.64 -13.22
CA GLY A 65 4.57 0.56 -14.35
C GLY A 65 5.12 1.26 -15.60
N GLN A 66 5.66 2.47 -15.46
CA GLN A 66 6.24 3.24 -16.56
C GLN A 66 7.57 2.66 -17.08
N ALA A 67 8.34 1.94 -16.25
CA ALA A 67 9.58 1.30 -16.70
C ALA A 67 9.34 0.11 -17.63
N TYR A 68 8.25 -0.63 -17.43
CA TYR A 68 7.99 -1.89 -18.14
C TYR A 68 6.94 -1.79 -19.26
N HIS A 69 6.11 -0.74 -19.31
CA HIS A 69 5.03 -0.59 -20.32
C HIS A 69 5.33 0.40 -21.45
N THR A 70 6.56 0.93 -21.59
CA THR A 70 6.91 1.82 -22.71
C THR A 70 7.28 1.02 -23.98
N PRO A 71 6.64 1.27 -25.14
CA PRO A 71 6.80 0.47 -26.36
C PRO A 71 8.15 0.61 -27.08
N GLU A 72 8.98 1.58 -26.72
CA GLU A 72 10.36 1.69 -27.19
C GLU A 72 11.33 1.43 -26.02
N GLU A 73 12.17 0.39 -26.13
CA GLU A 73 13.32 0.17 -25.25
C GLU A 73 14.41 1.21 -25.51
N ILE A 74 14.11 2.49 -25.23
CA ILE A 74 15.17 3.48 -25.11
C ILE A 74 15.83 3.19 -23.77
N SER A 75 17.07 2.70 -23.81
CA SER A 75 17.87 2.34 -22.62
C SER A 75 17.98 3.49 -21.59
N TYR A 76 17.63 4.71 -21.98
CA TYR A 76 17.50 5.90 -21.13
C TYR A 76 16.30 5.82 -20.16
N ASN A 77 15.10 5.43 -20.62
CA ASN A 77 13.89 5.43 -19.78
C ASN A 77 13.98 4.39 -18.67
N ILE A 78 14.39 3.16 -19.02
CA ILE A 78 14.62 2.07 -18.05
C ILE A 78 15.64 2.53 -16.99
N ARG A 79 16.77 3.11 -17.42
CA ARG A 79 17.85 3.54 -16.51
C ARG A 79 17.43 4.70 -15.60
N ARG A 80 16.60 5.63 -16.11
CA ARG A 80 16.03 6.74 -15.33
C ARG A 80 15.07 6.25 -14.26
N TYR A 81 14.10 5.39 -14.63
CA TYR A 81 13.13 4.87 -13.67
C TYR A 81 13.79 3.93 -12.66
N TYR A 82 14.71 3.07 -13.10
CA TYR A 82 15.50 2.20 -12.21
C TYR A 82 16.28 2.99 -11.16
N LYS A 83 16.99 4.05 -11.58
CA LYS A 83 17.73 4.91 -10.65
C LYS A 83 16.79 5.61 -9.66
N LYS A 84 15.64 6.09 -10.13
CA LYS A 84 14.69 6.79 -9.28
C LYS A 84 13.95 5.80 -8.35
N THR A 85 13.72 4.55 -8.74
CA THR A 85 13.21 3.50 -7.81
C THR A 85 14.23 3.11 -6.76
N GLN A 86 15.53 3.08 -7.09
CA GLN A 86 16.59 2.86 -6.08
C GLN A 86 16.66 4.01 -5.07
N THR A 87 16.54 5.26 -5.51
CA THR A 87 16.48 6.41 -4.58
C THR A 87 15.26 6.33 -3.66
N VAL A 88 14.10 5.97 -4.21
CA VAL A 88 12.86 5.78 -3.43
C VAL A 88 13.07 4.65 -2.41
N TRP A 89 13.62 3.49 -2.80
CA TRP A 89 13.88 2.36 -1.89
C TRP A 89 14.95 2.61 -0.81
N CYS A 90 15.95 3.44 -1.08
CA CYS A 90 17.07 3.70 -0.17
C CYS A 90 16.91 4.99 0.66
N ALA A 91 15.80 5.73 0.49
CA ALA A 91 15.45 6.90 1.29
C ALA A 91 14.67 6.51 2.54
#